data_AF-V5U292-F1
#
_entry.id   AF-V5U292-F1
#
_cell.length_a   1.000
_cell.length_b   1.000
_cell.length_c   1.000
_cell.angle_alpha   90.00
_cell.angle_beta   90.00
_cell.angle_gamma   90.00
#
_symmetry.space_group_name_H-M   'P 1'
#
loop_
_entity.id
_entity.type
_entity.pdbx_description
1 polymer ?
#
loop_
_entity_poly.entity_id
_entity_poly.type
_entity_poly.pdbx_seq_one_letter_code
_entity_poly.pdbx_strand_id
1 'polypeptide(L)'
;MQEGNRLHYLADRASITGKFSDTECRKLDETFPHFIRQMESILTTGEVSPQHAHCVIMYHNGFTCEADTLGSCGYVYIAIYPTQR
;
A
#
# COMPACT_ATOMS: atom_id res chain seq x y z
N MET A 1 0.73 0.79 10.05
CA MET A 1 1.83 0.86 11.03
C MET A 1 2.79 -0.27 10.72
N GLN A 2 4.08 0.00 10.80
CA GLN A 2 5.14 -0.96 10.50
C GLN A 2 5.77 -1.46 11.80
N GLU A 3 5.80 -2.79 11.98
CA GLU A 3 6.51 -3.47 13.07
C GLU A 3 7.55 -4.44 12.47
N GLY A 4 8.81 -4.01 12.45
CA GLY A 4 9.85 -4.72 11.69
C GLY A 4 9.47 -4.74 10.20
N ASN A 5 9.28 -5.93 9.63
CA ASN A 5 8.85 -6.09 8.23
C ASN A 5 7.35 -6.39 8.09
N ARG A 6 6.59 -6.33 9.19
CA ARG A 6 5.13 -6.57 9.18
C ARG A 6 4.37 -5.26 9.10
N LEU A 7 3.25 -5.28 8.38
CA LEU A 7 2.39 -4.12 8.18
C LEU A 7 1.00 -4.36 8.76
N HIS A 8 0.60 -3.43 9.63
CA HIS A 8 -0.69 -3.42 10.30
C HIS A 8 -1.57 -2.31 9.72
N TYR A 9 -2.70 -2.69 9.14
CA TYR A 9 -3.70 -1.73 8.69
C TYR A 9 -4.40 -1.07 9.88
N LEU A 10 -4.60 0.24 9.78
CA LEU A 10 -5.24 1.06 10.80
C LEU A 10 -6.37 1.86 10.15
N ALA A 11 -7.62 1.46 10.39
CA ALA A 11 -8.78 2.05 9.74
C ALA A 11 -9.00 3.54 10.11
N ASP A 12 -8.61 3.92 11.33
CA ASP A 12 -8.63 5.31 11.82
C ASP A 12 -7.59 6.21 11.14
N ARG A 13 -6.66 5.62 10.38
CA ARG A 13 -5.63 6.33 9.60
C ARG A 13 -5.78 6.14 8.10
N ALA A 14 -6.92 5.66 7.66
CA ALA A 14 -7.25 5.47 6.26
C ALA A 14 -8.43 6.36 5.89
N SER A 15 -8.41 6.85 4.65
CA SER A 15 -9.52 7.59 4.07
C SER A 15 -9.67 7.22 2.60
N ILE A 16 -10.89 7.33 2.08
CA ILE A 16 -11.16 7.22 0.64
C ILE A 16 -11.44 8.62 0.12
N THR A 17 -10.69 9.02 -0.91
CA THR A 17 -10.95 10.24 -1.67
C THR A 17 -11.77 9.87 -2.90
N GLY A 18 -12.98 10.41 -3.03
CA GLY A 18 -13.93 10.04 -4.08
C GLY A 18 -14.74 8.79 -3.73
N LYS A 19 -15.14 8.03 -4.75
CA LYS A 19 -15.97 6.83 -4.57
C LYS A 19 -15.61 5.76 -5.61
N PHE A 20 -15.37 4.54 -5.13
CA PHE A 20 -15.30 3.34 -5.96
C PHE A 20 -16.71 2.84 -6.29
N SER A 21 -16.90 2.28 -7.48
CA SER A 21 -18.10 1.50 -7.82
C SER A 21 -18.16 0.21 -6.99
N ASP A 22 -19.34 -0.39 -6.87
CA ASP A 22 -19.51 -1.64 -6.10
C ASP A 22 -18.61 -2.77 -6.61
N THR A 23 -18.38 -2.81 -7.93
CA THR A 23 -17.47 -3.77 -8.56
C THR A 23 -16.02 -3.49 -8.19
N GLU A 24 -15.61 -2.22 -8.16
CA GLU A 24 -14.25 -1.84 -7.76
C GLU A 24 -14.02 -2.08 -6.27
N CYS A 25 -15.02 -1.83 -5.40
CA CYS A 25 -14.93 -2.15 -3.97
C CYS A 25 -14.61 -3.62 -3.75
N ARG A 26 -15.36 -4.54 -4.38
CA ARG A 26 -15.14 -5.99 -4.26
C ARG A 26 -13.74 -6.39 -4.74
N LYS A 27 -13.29 -5.83 -5.86
CA LYS A 27 -11.94 -6.10 -6.38
C LYS A 27 -10.87 -5.52 -5.46
N LEU A 28 -11.10 -4.37 -4.85
CA LEU A 28 -10.17 -3.75 -3.90
C LEU A 28 -10.05 -4.60 -2.64
N ASP A 29 -11.15 -5.15 -2.12
CA ASP A 29 -11.15 -6.07 -0.97
C ASP A 29 -10.27 -7.30 -1.23
N GLU A 30 -10.33 -7.85 -2.44
CA GLU A 30 -9.47 -8.96 -2.87
C GLU A 30 -8.01 -8.52 -3.05
N THR A 31 -7.79 -7.33 -3.62
CA THR A 31 -6.47 -6.83 -4.03
C THR A 31 -5.64 -6.30 -2.86
N PHE A 32 -6.28 -5.68 -1.86
CA PHE A 32 -5.59 -5.01 -0.77
C PHE A 32 -4.61 -5.93 0.00
N PRO A 33 -4.98 -7.17 0.40
CA PRO A 33 -4.04 -8.10 1.03
C PRO A 33 -2.85 -8.51 0.15
N HIS A 34 -2.97 -8.44 -1.19
CA HIS A 34 -1.84 -8.68 -2.08
C HIS A 34 -0.82 -7.55 -1.99
N PHE A 35 -1.26 -6.29 -2.00
CA PHE A 35 -0.36 -5.16 -1.81
C PHE A 35 0.33 -5.19 -0.45
N ILE A 36 -0.39 -5.53 0.63
CA ILE A 36 0.23 -5.66 1.96
C ILE A 36 1.38 -6.67 1.94
N ARG A 37 1.13 -7.89 1.43
CA ARG A 37 2.15 -8.94 1.36
C ARG A 37 3.34 -8.54 0.49
N GLN A 38 3.08 -7.86 -0.63
CA GLN A 38 4.15 -7.37 -1.50
C GLN A 38 5.00 -6.30 -0.80
N MET A 39 4.37 -5.37 -0.06
CA MET A 39 5.08 -4.37 0.74
C MET A 39 5.91 -4.98 1.88
N GLU A 40 5.40 -5.99 2.58
CA GLU A 40 6.17 -6.73 3.59
C GLU A 40 7.38 -7.45 2.98
N SER A 41 7.21 -7.97 1.76
CA SER A 41 8.30 -8.59 1.00
C SER A 41 9.40 -7.58 0.65
N ILE A 42 9.06 -6.40 0.13
CA ILE A 42 10.07 -5.38 -0.26
C ILE A 42 10.73 -4.72 0.97
N LEU A 43 10.05 -4.65 2.11
CA LEU A 43 10.67 -4.27 3.39
C LEU A 43 11.71 -5.33 3.81
N THR A 44 11.39 -6.60 3.58
CA THR A 44 12.30 -7.71 3.89
C THR A 44 13.53 -7.73 2.99
N THR A 45 13.39 -7.37 1.71
CA THR A 45 14.55 -7.25 0.79
C THR A 45 15.36 -5.97 1.00
N GLY A 46 14.80 -4.97 1.69
CA GLY A 46 15.42 -3.67 1.90
C GLY A 46 15.32 -2.72 0.69
N GLU A 47 14.53 -3.09 -0.33
CA GLU A 47 14.23 -2.22 -1.48
C GLU A 47 13.50 -0.95 -1.04
N VAL A 48 12.70 -1.06 0.03
CA VAL A 48 12.16 0.09 0.75
C VAL A 48 12.77 0.12 2.14
N SER A 49 13.40 1.25 2.47
CA SER A 49 14.02 1.49 3.78
C SER A 49 13.06 2.29 4.67
N PRO A 50 12.90 1.93 5.96
CA PRO A 50 12.10 2.72 6.89
C PRO A 50 12.64 4.14 7.13
N GLN A 51 13.91 4.37 6.81
CA GLN A 51 14.68 5.58 7.12
C GLN A 51 14.79 6.54 5.93
N HIS A 52 14.42 6.10 4.73
CA HIS A 52 14.61 6.86 3.50
C HIS A 52 13.32 6.90 2.71
N ALA A 53 12.94 8.10 2.24
CA ALA A 53 11.84 8.25 1.31
C ALA A 53 12.21 7.60 -0.02
N HIS A 54 11.38 6.66 -0.46
CA HIS A 54 11.52 5.96 -1.73
C HIS A 54 10.17 5.40 -2.13
N CYS A 55 9.52 6.04 -3.10
CA CYS A 55 8.23 5.60 -3.59
C CYS A 55 8.40 4.41 -4.52
N VAL A 56 7.66 3.34 -4.24
CA VAL A 56 7.52 2.17 -5.11
C VAL A 56 6.12 2.11 -5.68
N ILE A 57 6.01 1.64 -6.92
CA ILE A 57 4.74 1.48 -7.62
C ILE A 57 4.49 -0.01 -7.87
N MET A 58 3.35 -0.50 -7.42
CA MET A 58 2.91 -1.88 -7.59
C MET A 58 1.61 -1.92 -8.39
N TYR A 59 1.41 -3.00 -9.15
CA TYR A 59 0.23 -3.20 -9.97
C TYR A 59 -0.39 -4.56 -9.67
N HIS A 60 -1.70 -4.58 -9.42
CA HIS A 60 -2.43 -5.84 -9.24
C HIS A 60 -3.92 -5.65 -9.56
N ASN A 61 -4.51 -6.59 -10.30
CA ASN A 61 -5.95 -6.63 -10.61
C ASN A 61 -6.56 -5.31 -11.14
N GLY A 62 -5.79 -4.54 -11.91
CA GLY A 62 -6.24 -3.26 -12.46
C GLY A 62 -6.20 -2.10 -11.47
N PHE A 63 -5.52 -2.26 -10.34
CA PHE A 63 -5.17 -1.19 -9.42
C PHE A 63 -3.69 -0.91 -9.45
N THR A 64 -3.37 0.37 -9.25
CA THR A 64 -2.04 0.87 -8.95
C THR A 64 -1.96 1.16 -7.46
N CYS A 65 -0.87 0.76 -6.82
CA CYS A 65 -0.55 1.10 -5.43
C CYS A 65 0.80 1.82 -5.40
N GLU A 66 0.80 3.07 -4.96
CA GLU A 66 2.01 3.79 -4.59
C GLU A 66 2.25 3.59 -3.10
N ALA A 67 3.48 3.25 -2.72
CA ALA A 67 3.87 3.08 -1.33
C ALA A 67 5.21 3.76 -1.02
N ASP A 68 5.29 4.47 0.11
CA ASP A 68 6.52 5.13 0.57
C ASP A 68 6.58 5.14 2.10
N THR A 69 7.75 4.94 2.70
CA THR A 69 7.94 5.07 4.15
C THR A 69 8.08 6.52 4.60
N LEU A 70 8.42 7.41 3.68
CA LEU A 70 8.77 8.81 3.90
C LEU A 70 9.83 9.01 4.99
N GLY A 71 10.69 8.00 5.21
CA GLY A 71 11.67 8.01 6.29
C GLY A 71 11.07 8.08 7.71
N SER A 72 9.81 7.63 7.86
CA SER A 72 9.07 7.78 9.12
C SER A 72 9.49 6.81 10.23
N CYS A 73 10.29 5.79 9.93
CA CYS A 73 10.73 4.76 10.87
C CYS A 73 9.59 3.98 11.57
N GLY A 74 8.38 3.99 11.02
CA GLY A 74 7.24 3.30 11.64
C GLY A 74 5.94 3.28 10.83
N TYR A 75 5.91 3.92 9.66
CA TYR A 75 4.76 3.92 8.77
C TYR A 75 5.17 3.69 7.32
N VAL A 76 4.23 3.09 6.59
CA VAL A 76 4.21 3.07 5.13
C VAL A 76 2.92 3.78 4.73
N TYR A 77 3.07 4.83 3.93
CA TYR A 77 1.97 5.60 3.37
C TYR A 77 1.64 4.99 2.02
N ILE A 78 0.34 4.79 1.75
CA ILE A 78 -0.11 4.17 0.52
C ILE A 78 -1.22 4.96 -0.15
N ALA A 79 -1.21 4.95 -1.48
CA ALA A 79 -2.33 5.40 -2.30
C ALA A 79 -2.68 4.28 -3.28
N ILE A 80 -3.93 3.81 -3.22
CA ILE A 80 -4.44 2.77 -4.13
C ILE A 80 -5.55 3.37 -4.99
N TYR A 81 -5.43 3.23 -6.30
CA TYR A 81 -6.38 3.78 -7.26
C TYR A 81 -6.48 2.90 -8.51
N PRO A 82 -7.59 2.97 -9.28
CA PRO A 82 -7.73 2.18 -10.51
C PRO A 82 -6.65 2.60 -11.50
N THR A 83 -5.98 1.62 -12.11
CA THR A 83 -4.96 1.89 -13.13
C THR A 83 -5.63 2.48 -14.37
N GLN A 84 -5.26 3.70 -14.74
CA GLN A 84 -5.67 4.29 -16.01
C GLN A 84 -4.95 3.55 -17.15
N ARG A 85 -5.71 3.05 -18.13
CA ARG A 85 -5.17 2.45 -19.35
C ARG A 85 -4.98 3.49 -20.43
#